data_AF-A0A2E7SI77-F1
#
_entry.id   AF-A0A2E7SI77-F1
#
_cell.length_a   1.000
_cell.length_b   1.000
_cell.length_c   1.000
_cell.angle_alpha   90.00
_cell.angle_beta   90.00
_cell.angle_gamma   90.00
#
_symmetry.space_group_name_H-M   'P 1'
#
loop_
_entity.id
_entity.type
_entity.pdbx_description
1 polymer ?
#
loop_
_entity_poly.entity_id
_entity_poly.type
_entity_poly.pdbx_seq_one_letter_code
_entity_poly.pdbx_strand_id
1 'polypeptide(L)' 'MDSEIRTLVHIADLSGHTEMELTKAETLDVINQNDGAWVFTGNRLVQPSELEAADWAEVGTVRVMPPMVGGLN' A
#
# COMPACT_ATOMS: atom_id res chain seq x y z
N MET A 1 14.80 -12.67 16.92
CA MET A 1 15.07 -11.97 15.65
C MET A 1 13.72 -11.63 15.08
N ASP A 2 13.28 -10.39 15.21
CA ASP A 2 12.10 -9.89 14.52
C ASP A 2 12.41 -9.93 13.02
N SER A 3 12.03 -11.02 12.36
CA SER A 3 12.00 -11.07 10.91
C SER A 3 10.99 -10.01 10.48
N GLU A 4 11.48 -8.82 10.12
CA GLU A 4 10.63 -7.77 9.56
C GLU A 4 9.93 -8.37 8.34
N ILE A 5 8.62 -8.61 8.48
CA ILE A 5 7.80 -9.15 7.40
C ILE A 5 7.80 -8.09 6.30
N ARG A 6 8.43 -8.44 5.17
CA ARG A 6 8.46 -7.62 3.97
C ARG A 6 7.32 -8.05 3.07
N THR A 7 6.56 -7.07 2.62
CA THR A 7 5.48 -7.28 1.65
C THR A 7 5.88 -6.63 0.34
N LEU A 8 5.39 -7.20 -0.76
CA LEU A 8 5.48 -6.52 -2.05
C LEU A 8 4.44 -5.41 -2.09
N VAL A 9 4.88 -4.17 -2.28
CA VAL A 9 4.07 -2.96 -2.40
C VAL A 9 4.13 -2.46 -3.84
N HIS A 10 2.97 -2.37 -4.49
CA HIS A 10 2.84 -1.77 -5.81
C HIS A 10 2.26 -0.37 -5.64
N ILE A 11 3.04 0.65 -5.99
CA ILE A 11 2.61 2.04 -5.96
C ILE A 11 2.32 2.44 -7.40
N ALA A 12 1.06 2.69 -7.73
CA ALA A 12 0.72 3.22 -9.04
C ALA A 12 0.97 4.73 -9.08
N ASP A 13 1.47 5.19 -10.22
CA ASP A 13 1.69 6.62 -10.49
C ASP A 13 1.34 6.89 -11.96
N LEU A 14 1.25 8.16 -12.34
CA LEU A 14 1.13 8.61 -13.73
C LEU A 14 2.16 7.98 -14.69
N SER A 15 3.34 7.59 -14.22
CA SER A 15 4.34 6.87 -15.04
C SER A 15 4.02 5.39 -15.29
N GLY A 16 3.05 4.81 -14.58
CA GLY A 16 2.65 3.41 -14.68
C GLY A 16 2.48 2.77 -13.30
N HIS A 17 3.54 2.15 -12.78
CA HIS A 17 3.60 1.61 -11.43
C HIS A 17 5.05 1.34 -11.02
N THR A 18 5.31 1.44 -9.71
CA THR A 18 6.55 1.08 -9.05
C THR A 18 6.30 -0.10 -8.12
N GLU A 19 7.16 -1.12 -8.16
CA GLU A 19 7.09 -2.28 -7.27
C GLU A 19 8.25 -2.21 -6.27
N MET A 20 7.97 -2.30 -4.98
CA MET A 20 8.96 -2.22 -3.91
C MET A 20 8.66 -3.26 -2.82
N GLU A 21 9.68 -3.97 -2.33
CA GLU A 21 9.55 -4.76 -1.11
C GLU A 21 9.80 -3.88 0.10
N LEU A 22 8.74 -3.60 0.86
CA LEU A 22 8.77 -2.70 2.00
C LEU A 22 8.35 -3.45 3.26
N THR A 23 8.86 -2.97 4.39
CA THR A 23 8.38 -3.38 5.71
C THR A 23 7.02 -2.76 6.01
N LYS A 24 6.37 -3.23 7.07
CA LYS A 24 5.14 -2.62 7.60
C LYS A 24 5.25 -1.11 7.78
N ALA A 25 6.32 -0.67 8.45
CA ALA A 25 6.52 0.74 8.77
C ALA A 25 6.70 1.59 7.49
N GLU A 26 7.54 1.12 6.55
CA GLU A 26 7.77 1.82 5.29
C GLU A 26 6.51 1.89 4.43
N THR A 27 5.71 0.82 4.39
CA THR A 27 4.45 0.80 3.64
C THR A 27 3.46 1.80 4.22
N LEU A 28 3.33 1.87 5.54
CA LEU A 28 2.47 2.86 6.20
C LEU A 28 2.96 4.29 5.94
N ASP A 29 4.27 4.51 5.92
CA ASP A 29 4.85 5.81 5.55
C ASP A 29 4.47 6.21 4.12
N VAL A 30 4.61 5.30 3.16
CA VAL A 30 4.18 5.51 1.76
C VAL A 30 2.69 5.83 1.67
N ILE A 31 1.84 5.11 2.41
CA ILE A 31 0.40 5.36 2.43
C ILE A 31 0.10 6.74 3.02
N ASN A 32 0.77 7.14 4.10
CA ASN A 32 0.62 8.46 4.71
C ASN A 32 1.12 9.60 3.80
N GLN A 33 2.18 9.36 3.02
CA GLN A 33 2.67 10.31 2.01
C GLN A 33 1.66 10.48 0.86
N ASN A 34 0.84 9.47 0.60
CA ASN A 34 -0.20 9.46 -0.43
C ASN A 34 -1.59 9.57 0.20
N ASP A 35 -1.83 10.66 0.94
CA ASP A 35 -3.13 10.91 1.59
C ASP A 35 -4.29 10.82 0.59
N GLY A 36 -5.31 10.03 0.93
CA GLY A 36 -6.44 9.75 0.05
C GLY A 36 -6.20 8.65 -1.01
N ALA A 37 -5.04 7.99 -1.02
CA ALA A 37 -4.80 6.83 -1.85
C ALA A 37 -5.66 5.63 -1.44
N TRP A 38 -6.00 4.81 -2.43
CA TRP A 38 -6.69 3.55 -2.25
C TRP A 38 -5.68 2.44 -2.02
N VAL A 39 -5.75 1.83 -0.84
CA VAL A 39 -4.86 0.73 -0.45
C VAL A 39 -5.60 -0.59 -0.62
N PHE A 40 -5.03 -1.49 -1.42
CA PHE A 40 -5.55 -2.83 -1.62
C PHE A 40 -4.61 -3.87 -1.02
N THR A 41 -5.17 -4.88 -0.38
CA THR A 41 -4.46 -6.11 -0.01
C THR A 41 -5.05 -7.25 -0.83
N GLY A 42 -4.23 -7.83 -1.72
CA GLY A 42 -4.70 -8.77 -2.74
C GLY A 42 -5.80 -8.17 -3.64
N ASN A 43 -7.06 -8.51 -3.35
CA ASN A 43 -8.25 -8.05 -4.09
C ASN A 43 -9.22 -7.21 -3.24
N ARG A 44 -8.87 -6.84 -2.01
CA ARG A 44 -9.73 -6.08 -1.11
C ARG A 44 -9.15 -4.69 -0.84
N LEU A 45 -9.99 -3.67 -0.99
CA LEU A 45 -9.68 -2.33 -0.50
C LEU A 45 -9.72 -2.34 1.03
N VAL A 46 -8.64 -1.87 1.67
CA VAL A 46 -8.50 -1.77 3.12
C VAL A 46 -8.13 -0.35 3.50
N GLN A 47 -8.55 0.08 4.68
CA GLN A 47 -8.10 1.35 5.23
C GLN A 47 -6.69 1.23 5.80
N PRO A 48 -5.91 2.33 5.84
CA PRO A 48 -4.59 2.34 6.47
C PRO A 48 -4.63 1.81 7.91
N SER A 49 -5.64 2.21 8.68
CA SER A 49 -5.88 1.75 10.05
C SER A 49 -6.19 0.25 10.17
N GLU A 50 -6.87 -0.34 9.18
CA GLU A 50 -7.07 -1.79 9.11
C GLU A 50 -5.75 -2.52 8.82
N LEU A 51 -4.91 -1.95 7.95
CA LEU A 51 -3.60 -2.51 7.61
C LEU A 51 -2.61 -2.45 8.79
N GLU A 52 -2.72 -1.43 9.64
CA GLU A 52 -1.97 -1.33 10.90
C GLU A 52 -2.31 -2.46 11.87
N ALA A 53 -3.57 -2.88 11.91
CA ALA A 53 -4.05 -3.98 12.76
C ALA A 53 -4.00 -5.35 12.07
N ALA A 54 -3.71 -5.40 10.76
CA ALA A 54 -3.69 -6.63 9.98
C ALA A 54 -2.49 -7.53 10.30
N ASP A 55 -2.64 -8.83 10.05
CA ASP A 55 -1.53 -9.78 10.07
C ASP A 55 -0.74 -9.71 8.77
N TRP A 56 0.50 -9.23 8.85
CA TRP A 56 1.37 -9.05 7.69
C TRP A 56 1.87 -10.37 7.10
N ALA A 57 1.78 -11.47 7.85
CA ALA A 57 2.02 -12.81 7.30
C ALA A 57 0.92 -13.23 6.31
N GLU A 58 -0.28 -12.65 6.40
CA GLU A 58 -1.44 -12.97 5.55
C GLU A 58 -1.78 -11.88 4.52
N VAL A 59 -1.32 -10.64 4.73
CA VAL A 59 -1.57 -9.48 3.83
C VAL A 59 -1.11 -9.74 2.39
N GLY A 60 0.00 -10.48 2.21
CA GLY A 60 0.49 -10.91 0.90
C GLY A 60 1.08 -9.78 0.05
N THR A 61 0.25 -9.10 -0.74
CA THR A 61 0.68 -8.01 -1.65
C THR A 61 -0.18 -6.79 -1.42
N VAL A 62 0.46 -5.65 -1.18
CA VAL A 62 -0.20 -4.37 -0.99
C VAL A 62 -0.13 -3.59 -2.30
N ARG A 63 -1.24 -2.96 -2.71
CA ARG A 63 -1.26 -2.04 -3.85
C ARG A 63 -1.78 -0.69 -3.38
N VAL A 64 -0.95 0.33 -3.51
CA VAL A 64 -1.29 1.72 -3.25
C VAL A 64 -1.62 2.35 -4.60
N MET A 65 -2.89 2.68 -4.79
CA MET A 65 -3.34 3.38 -5.98
C MET A 65 -3.66 4.82 -5.64
N PRO A 66 -3.22 5.81 -6.43
CA PRO A 66 -3.65 7.17 -6.25
C PRO A 66 -5.18 7.21 -6.40
N PRO A 67 -5.86 8.16 -5.74
CA PRO A 67 -7.29 8.32 -5.93
C PRO A 67 -7.53 8.49 -7.43
N MET A 68 -8.48 7.73 -7.99
CA MET A 68 -8.93 7.92 -9.37
C MET A 68 -9.70 9.25 -9.45
N VAL A 69 -9.00 10.37 -9.39
CA VAL A 69 -9.53 11.66 -9.76
C VAL A 69 -9.61 11.66 -11.28
N GLY A 70 -10.82 11.42 -11.80
CA GLY A 70 -11.08 11.56 -13.23
C GLY A 70 -10.78 12.99 -13.66
N GLY A 71 -9.58 13.22 -14.20
CA GLY A 71 -9.14 14.44 -14.86
C GLY A 71 -9.34 15.73 -14.07
N LEU A 72 -8.29 16.23 -13.42
CA LEU A 72 -8.19 17.68 -13.23
C LEU A 72 -8.11 18.29 -14.64
N ASN A 73 -9.18 19.01 -15.03
CA ASN A 73 -9.18 19.93 -16.17
C ASN A 73 -8.25 21.11 -15.89
#